data_AF-A0A7W0RW87-F1
#
_entry.id   AF-A0A7W0RW87-F1
#
_cell.length_a   1.000
_cell.length_b   1.000
_cell.length_c   1.000
_cell.angle_alpha   90.00
_cell.angle_beta   90.00
_cell.angle_gamma   90.00
#
_symmetry.space_group_name_H-M   'P 1'
#
loop_
_entity.id
_entity.type
_entity.pdbx_description
1 polymer ?
#
loop_
_entity_poly.entity_id
_entity_poly.type
_entity_poly.pdbx_seq_one_letter_code
_entity_poly.pdbx_strand_id
1 'polypeptide(L)' 'ARANAARIKSLKIYFDVGDADRYGFAAGNQQLDAILTAAGIPHEYHFAPGGHGWAFLVDRSEPALMFVWNTLRR' A
#
# COMPACT_ATOMS: atom_id res chain seq x y z
N ALA A 1 6.75 11.14 13.33
CA ALA A 1 7.36 10.35 12.24
C ALA A 1 8.85 10.08 12.46
N ARG A 2 9.74 11.10 12.54
CA ARG A 2 11.21 10.90 12.62
C ARG A 2 11.69 9.98 13.75
N ALA A 3 11.10 10.09 14.95
CA ALA A 3 11.44 9.24 16.10
C ALA A 3 11.20 7.74 15.86
N ASN A 4 10.35 7.38 14.88
CA ASN A 4 10.02 5.99 14.56
C ASN A 4 10.69 5.50 13.26
N ALA A 5 11.61 6.28 12.66
CA ALA A 5 12.17 5.97 11.34
C ALA A 5 12.79 4.55 11.25
N ALA A 6 13.53 4.13 12.28
CA ALA A 6 14.11 2.79 12.35
C ALA A 6 13.03 1.68 12.39
N ARG A 7 11.95 1.91 13.15
CA ARG A 7 10.83 0.96 13.25
C ARG A 7 10.07 0.87 11.93
N ILE A 8 9.86 1.98 11.24
CA ILE A 8 9.19 2.01 9.94
C ILE A 8 10.02 1.24 8.90
N LYS A 9 11.34 1.40 8.89
CA LYS A 9 12.24 0.65 7.98
C LYS A 9 12.20 -0.87 8.17
N SER A 10 11.81 -1.35 9.35
CA SER A 10 11.66 -2.79 9.61
C SER A 10 10.30 -3.37 9.19
N LEU A 11 9.33 -2.53 8.83
CA LEU A 11 8.02 -2.99 8.39
C LEU A 11 8.10 -3.56 6.97
N LYS A 12 7.21 -4.53 6.70
CA LYS A 12 6.82 -4.90 5.35
C LYS A 12 5.53 -4.15 5.05
N ILE A 13 5.57 -3.28 4.05
CA ILE A 13 4.49 -2.33 3.77
C ILE A 13 3.89 -2.66 2.41
N TYR A 14 2.57 -2.76 2.38
CA TYR A 14 1.77 -2.95 1.17
C TYR A 14 0.56 -2.03 1.27
N PHE A 15 0.22 -1.36 0.17
CA PHE A 15 -1.01 -0.58 0.07
C PHE A 15 -1.46 -0.46 -1.39
N ASP A 16 -2.77 -0.34 -1.57
CA ASP A 16 -3.38 -0.16 -2.87
C ASP A 16 -4.53 0.84 -2.84
N VAL A 17 -4.83 1.40 -4.01
CA VAL A 17 -5.93 2.35 -4.18
C VAL A 17 -6.54 2.24 -5.57
N GLY A 18 -7.85 2.45 -5.61
CA GLY A 18 -8.63 2.49 -6.84
C GLY A 18 -8.43 3.79 -7.62
N ASP A 19 -8.38 3.71 -8.95
CA ASP A 19 -8.32 4.86 -9.86
C ASP A 19 -9.60 5.71 -9.90
N ALA A 20 -10.73 5.12 -9.51
CA ALA A 20 -12.04 5.75 -9.41
C ALA A 20 -12.50 5.88 -7.94
N ASP A 21 -11.56 5.93 -7.00
CA ASP A 21 -11.87 6.17 -5.59
C ASP A 21 -12.52 7.56 -5.41
N ARG A 22 -13.82 7.56 -5.10
CA ARG A 22 -14.63 8.78 -4.94
C ARG A 22 -14.19 9.71 -3.80
N TYR A 23 -13.35 9.25 -2.88
CA TYR A 23 -12.81 10.08 -1.79
C TYR A 23 -11.47 10.71 -2.17
N GLY A 24 -10.93 10.42 -3.35
CA GLY A 24 -9.68 11.02 -3.84
C GLY A 24 -8.43 10.49 -3.16
N PHE A 25 -8.47 9.30 -2.57
CA PHE A 25 -7.31 8.71 -1.87
C PHE A 25 -6.13 8.38 -2.78
N ALA A 26 -6.33 8.36 -4.11
CA ALA A 26 -5.25 8.19 -5.07
C ALA A 26 -4.10 9.19 -4.84
N ALA A 27 -4.41 10.47 -4.64
CA ALA A 27 -3.40 11.50 -4.44
C ALA A 27 -2.57 11.27 -3.16
N GLY A 28 -3.22 10.87 -2.06
CA GLY A 28 -2.54 10.56 -0.80
C GLY A 28 -1.66 9.32 -0.88
N ASN A 29 -2.12 8.27 -1.56
CA ASN A 29 -1.35 7.04 -1.76
C ASN A 29 -0.13 7.28 -2.67
N GLN A 30 -0.28 8.04 -3.75
CA GLN A 30 0.84 8.44 -4.62
C GLN A 30 1.89 9.27 -3.86
N GLN A 31 1.44 10.18 -2.99
CA GLN A 31 2.36 10.94 -2.13
C GLN A 31 3.08 10.03 -1.12
N LEU A 32 2.39 9.05 -0.54
CA LEU A 32 2.98 8.08 0.37
C LEU A 32 4.04 7.22 -0.33
N ASP A 33 3.73 6.69 -1.51
CA ASP A 33 4.66 5.95 -2.38
C ASP A 33 5.94 6.75 -2.66
N ALA A 34 5.80 8.01 -3.09
CA ALA A 34 6.93 8.90 -3.32
C ALA A 34 7.77 9.15 -2.05
N ILE A 35 7.13 9.34 -0.90
CA ILE A 35 7.81 9.56 0.38
C ILE A 35 8.59 8.31 0.83
N LEU A 36 7.98 7.12 0.74
CA LEU A 36 8.62 5.87 1.12
C LEU A 36 9.78 5.52 0.16
N THR A 37 9.59 5.76 -1.13
CA THR A 37 10.64 5.63 -2.16
C THR A 37 11.82 6.55 -1.87
N ALA A 38 11.58 7.84 -1.64
CA ALA A 38 12.64 8.80 -1.32
C ALA A 38 13.37 8.47 0.00
N ALA A 39 12.69 7.83 0.94
CA ALA A 39 13.26 7.38 2.21
C ALA A 39 14.00 6.02 2.14
N GLY A 40 13.97 5.35 0.97
CA GLY A 40 14.57 4.02 0.78
C GLY A 40 13.89 2.93 1.61
N ILE A 41 12.59 3.07 1.88
CA ILE A 41 11.81 2.10 2.65
C ILE A 41 11.16 1.12 1.66
N PRO A 42 11.47 -0.19 1.71
CA PRO A 42 10.83 -1.17 0.83
C PRO A 42 9.31 -1.23 1.06
N HIS A 43 8.54 -1.14 -0.01
CA HIS A 43 7.09 -1.23 0.01
C HIS A 43 6.55 -1.67 -1.35
N GLU A 44 5.31 -2.17 -1.37
CA GLU A 44 4.56 -2.47 -2.58
C GLU A 44 3.35 -1.53 -2.66
N TYR A 45 3.33 -0.69 -3.69
CA TYR A 45 2.21 0.20 -4.00
C TYR A 45 1.52 -0.26 -5.29
N HIS A 46 0.20 -0.36 -5.26
CA HIS A 46 -0.59 -0.64 -6.44
C HIS A 46 -1.68 0.40 -6.68
N PHE A 47 -1.69 0.94 -7.90
CA PHE A 47 -2.77 1.74 -8.44
C PHE A 47 -3.57 0.89 -9.42
N ALA A 48 -4.81 0.59 -9.09
CA ALA A 48 -5.61 -0.42 -9.79
C ALA A 48 -6.99 0.11 -10.20
N PRO A 49 -7.64 -0.49 -11.22
CA PRO A 49 -9.00 -0.13 -11.58
C PRO A 49 -9.99 -0.37 -10.44
N GLY A 50 -10.84 0.61 -10.14
CA GLY A 50 -11.97 0.45 -9.23
C GLY A 50 -12.20 1.63 -8.29
N GLY A 51 -13.34 1.59 -7.59
CA GLY A 51 -13.76 2.64 -6.66
C GLY A 51 -13.72 2.21 -5.19
N HIS A 52 -14.15 3.10 -4.30
CA HIS A 52 -14.14 2.86 -2.85
C HIS A 52 -15.33 1.98 -2.40
N GLY A 53 -15.27 0.68 -2.70
CA GLY A 53 -16.34 -0.26 -2.38
C GLY A 53 -15.91 -1.72 -2.32
N TRP A 54 -16.85 -2.59 -1.98
CA TRP A 54 -16.60 -4.02 -1.75
C TRP A 54 -16.01 -4.75 -2.96
N ALA A 55 -16.41 -4.40 -4.18
CA ALA A 55 -15.87 -5.02 -5.38
C ALA A 55 -14.34 -4.84 -5.48
N PHE A 56 -13.85 -3.63 -5.18
CA PHE A 56 -12.42 -3.35 -5.16
C PHE A 56 -11.72 -4.12 -4.02
N LEU A 57 -12.31 -4.15 -2.82
CA LEU A 57 -11.74 -4.90 -1.70
C LEU A 57 -11.64 -6.41 -1.98
N VAL A 58 -12.63 -7.00 -2.65
CA VAL A 58 -12.60 -8.40 -3.07
C VAL A 58 -11.51 -8.62 -4.11
N ASP A 59 -11.42 -7.77 -5.13
CA ASP A 59 -10.38 -7.83 -6.17
C ASP A 59 -8.96 -7.74 -5.57
N ARG A 60 -8.76 -6.83 -4.62
CA ARG A 60 -7.46 -6.63 -3.96
C ARG A 60 -7.15 -7.60 -2.83
N SER A 61 -8.12 -8.42 -2.40
CA SER A 61 -7.96 -9.31 -1.26
C SER A 61 -6.89 -10.37 -1.47
N GLU A 62 -6.86 -11.03 -2.63
CA GLU A 62 -5.87 -12.06 -2.94
C GLU A 62 -4.44 -11.47 -2.99
N PRO A 63 -4.15 -10.39 -3.75
CA PRO A 63 -2.84 -9.74 -3.74
C PRO A 63 -2.37 -9.34 -2.33
N ALA A 64 -3.25 -8.75 -1.53
CA ALA A 64 -2.92 -8.34 -0.16
C ALA A 64 -2.62 -9.55 0.75
N LEU A 65 -3.40 -10.62 0.66
CA LEU A 65 -3.18 -11.85 1.44
C LEU A 65 -1.91 -12.58 0.99
N MET A 66 -1.60 -12.58 -0.31
CA MET A 66 -0.37 -13.16 -0.84
C MET A 66 0.86 -12.38 -0.39
N PHE A 67 0.80 -11.04 -0.33
CA PHE A 67 1.86 -10.23 0.26
C PHE A 67 2.14 -10.63 1.72
N VAL A 68 1.09 -10.78 2.53
CA VAL A 68 1.21 -11.21 3.93
C VAL A 68 1.80 -12.62 4.01
N TRP A 69 1.27 -13.57 3.22
CA TRP A 69 1.75 -14.95 3.20
C TRP A 69 3.24 -15.04 2.87
N ASN A 70 3.69 -14.34 1.82
CA ASN A 70 5.08 -14.30 1.41
C ASN A 70 5.97 -13.61 2.44
N THR A 71 5.45 -12.61 3.15
CA THR A 71 6.16 -11.94 4.24
C THR A 71 6.39 -12.86 5.45
N LEU A 72 5.46 -13.78 5.72
CA LEU A 72 5.51 -14.69 6.87
C LEU A 72 6.27 -15.99 6.57
N ARG A 73 6.26 -16.45 5.32
CA ARG A 73 7.10 -17.56 4.85
C ARG A 73 8.57 -17.13 4.84
N ARG A 74 9.27 -17.41 5.93
CA ARG A 74 10.73 -17.39 5.99
C ARG A 74 11.33 -18.60 5.29
#